data_AF-A0A382J6F2-F1
#
_entry.id   AF-A0A382J6F2-F1
#
_cell.length_a   1.000
_cell.length_b   1.000
_cell.length_c   1.000
_cell.angle_alpha   90.00
_cell.angle_beta   90.00
_cell.angle_gamma   90.00
#
_symmetry.space_group_name_H-M   'P 1'
#
loop_
_entity.id
_entity.type
_entity.pdbx_description
1 polymer ?
#
loop_
_entity_poly.entity_id
_entity_poly.type
_entity_poly.pdbx_seq_one_letter_code
_entity_poly.pdbx_strand_id
1 'polypeptide(L)' 'MKLNVRFDKFGNNSKTVFFLPGLHVIYGESGVGKTAFLSALMGGEADPEQNFTIE' A
#
# COMPACT_ATOMS: atom_id res chain seq x y z
N MET A 1 -1.40 11.65 8.17
CA MET A 1 -0.38 10.57 8.15
C MET A 1 0.30 10.57 6.79
N LYS A 2 1.64 10.52 6.74
CA LYS A 2 2.40 10.35 5.49
C LYS A 2 2.76 8.88 5.36
N LEU A 3 2.49 8.28 4.20
CA LEU A 3 2.80 6.90 3.90
C LEU A 3 3.63 6.85 2.62
N ASN A 4 4.70 6.07 2.58
CA ASN A 4 5.43 5.81 1.35
C ASN A 4 5.20 4.38 0.89
N VAL A 5 4.81 4.20 -0.37
CA VAL A 5 4.55 2.89 -0.96
C VAL A 5 5.54 2.67 -2.10
N ARG A 6 6.45 1.72 -1.93
CA ARG A 6 7.44 1.34 -2.96
C ARG A 6 6.93 0.14 -3.74
N PHE A 7 6.97 0.20 -5.07
CA PHE A 7 6.58 -0.91 -5.94
C PHE A 7 7.79 -1.48 -6.68
N ASP A 8 8.28 -2.63 -6.22
CA ASP A 8 9.52 -3.23 -6.72
C ASP A 8 9.41 -3.72 -8.16
N LYS A 9 8.21 -4.18 -8.56
CA LYS A 9 7.94 -4.66 -9.93
C LYS A 9 7.93 -3.55 -10.99
N PHE A 10 7.81 -2.28 -10.60
CA PHE A 10 7.68 -1.16 -11.55
C PHE A 10 8.92 -0.26 -11.54
N GLY A 11 10.12 -0.83 -11.39
CA GLY A 11 11.37 -0.08 -11.46
C GLY A 11 11.65 0.78 -10.22
N ASN A 12 11.33 0.26 -9.03
CA ASN A 12 11.51 0.97 -7.74
C ASN A 12 10.80 2.32 -7.67
N ASN A 13 9.62 2.41 -8.28
CA ASN A 13 8.79 3.59 -8.16
C ASN A 13 8.18 3.67 -6.76
N SER A 14 8.51 4.74 -6.04
CA SER A 14 7.88 5.07 -4.76
C SER A 14 6.76 6.11 -4.97
N LYS A 15 5.68 5.95 -4.22
CA LYS A 15 4.53 6.87 -4.20
C LYS A 15 4.26 7.27 -2.76
N THR A 16 4.39 8.56 -2.50
CA THR A 16 3.98 9.14 -1.22
C THR A 16 2.49 9.46 -1.24
N VAL A 17 1.76 8.95 -0.25
CA VAL A 17 0.34 9.23 -0.02
C VAL A 17 0.20 10.02 1.29
N PHE A 18 -0.57 11.10 1.25
CA PHE A 18 -0.89 11.90 2.42
C PHE A 18 -2.34 11.65 2.83
N PHE A 19 -2.53 10.98 3.96
CA PHE A 19 -3.83 10.84 4.59
C PHE A 19 -4.14 12.10 5.41
N LEU A 20 -4.97 12.96 4.84
CA LEU A 20 -5.60 14.10 5.51
C LEU A 20 -6.84 13.65 6.30
N PRO A 21 -7.38 14.46 7.24
CA PRO A 21 -8.65 14.14 7.89
C PRO A 21 -9.78 13.91 6.88
N GLY A 22 -10.59 12.87 7.08
CA GLY A 22 -11.72 12.55 6.20
C GLY A 22 -11.82 11.06 5.85
N LEU A 23 -12.65 10.75 4.86
CA LEU A 23 -12.84 9.40 4.33
C LEU A 23 -11.88 9.13 3.17
N HIS A 24 -11.10 8.05 3.25
CA HIS A 24 -10.21 7.59 2.19
C HIS A 24 -10.74 6.31 1.57
N VAL A 25 -10.72 6.23 0.23
CA VAL A 25 -11.20 5.07 -0.52
C VAL A 25 -10.03 4.43 -1.26
N ILE A 26 -9.81 3.14 -1.00
CA ILE A 26 -8.84 2.32 -1.72
C ILE A 26 -9.59 1.46 -2.73
N TYR A 27 -9.30 1.62 -4.01
CA TYR A 27 -9.98 0.94 -5.10
C TYR A 27 -9.00 0.41 -6.15
N GLY A 28 -9.47 -0.49 -7.01
CA GLY A 28 -8.68 -1.16 -8.04
C GLY A 28 -9.21 -2.56 -8.34
N GLU A 29 -8.67 -3.20 -9.38
CA GLU A 29 -9.08 -4.54 -9.82
C GLU A 29 -8.86 -5.63 -8.77
N SER A 30 -9.45 -6.80 -8.97
CA SER A 30 -9.21 -7.96 -8.10
C SER A 30 -7.73 -8.38 -8.17
N GLY A 31 -7.16 -8.82 -7.05
CA GLY A 31 -5.76 -9.30 -7.00
C GLY A 31 -4.67 -8.20 -6.94
N VAL A 32 -5.01 -6.91 -7.02
CA VAL A 32 -4.00 -5.82 -6.99
C VAL A 32 -3.41 -5.51 -5.59
N GLY A 33 -3.81 -6.26 -4.56
CA GLY A 33 -3.25 -6.11 -3.22
C GLY A 33 -3.97 -5.11 -2.28
N LYS A 34 -5.26 -4.84 -2.45
CA LYS A 34 -6.02 -3.92 -1.58
C LYS A 34 -6.10 -4.38 -0.11
N THR A 35 -6.52 -5.64 0.12
CA THR A 35 -6.64 -6.23 1.47
C THR A 35 -5.28 -6.36 2.16
N ALA A 36 -4.31 -6.82 1.37
CA ALA A 36 -2.88 -6.83 1.61
C ALA A 36 -2.36 -5.49 2.16
N PHE A 37 -2.64 -4.39 1.45
CA PHE A 37 -2.24 -3.03 1.83
C PHE A 37 -2.88 -2.57 3.15
N LEU A 38 -4.18 -2.84 3.34
CA LEU A 38 -4.85 -2.55 4.61
C LEU A 38 -4.26 -3.34 5.78
N SER A 39 -3.91 -4.61 5.56
CA SER A 39 -3.29 -5.45 6.59
C SER A 39 -1.95 -4.91 7.03
N ALA A 40 -1.11 -4.50 6.08
CA ALA A 40 0.17 -3.84 6.36
C ALA A 40 0.00 -2.50 7.11
N LEU A 41 -1.01 -1.69 6.75
CA LEU A 41 -1.33 -0.46 7.48
C LEU A 41 -1.76 -0.68 8.94
N MET A 42 -2.38 -1.83 9.23
CA MET A 42 -2.78 -2.21 10.59
C MET A 42 -1.63 -2.86 11.39
N GLY A 43 -0.42 -2.95 10.83
CA GLY A 43 0.72 -3.61 11.47
C GLY A 43 0.67 -5.14 11.42
N GLY A 44 -0.12 -5.71 10.50
CA GLY A 44 -0.11 -7.14 10.22
C GLY A 44 1.18 -7.58 9.52
N GLU A 45 1.42 -8.89 9.47
CA GLU A 45 2.58 -9.45 8.78
C GLU A 45 2.54 -9.11 7.28
N ALA A 46 3.70 -8.73 6.75
CA ALA A 46 3.87 -8.53 5.33
C ALA A 46 3.74 -9.88 4.63
N ASP A 47 2.79 -10.00 3.71
CA ASP A 47 2.70 -11.19 2.89
C ASP A 47 3.79 -11.13 1.80
N PRO A 48 4.64 -12.17 1.72
CA PRO A 48 5.83 -12.17 0.88
C PRO A 48 5.54 -12.16 -0.62
N GLU A 49 4.30 -12.46 -1.04
CA GLU A 49 3.90 -12.43 -2.45
C GLU A 49 3.46 -11.03 -2.92
N GLN A 50 3.45 -10.04 -2.03
CA GLN A 50 3.00 -8.69 -2.37
C GLN A 50 4.03 -7.92 -3.20
N ASN A 51 3.49 -7.06 -4.07
CA ASN A 51 4.28 -6.30 -5.04
C ASN A 51 4.66 -4.90 -4.53
N PHE A 52 4.47 -4.63 -3.25
CA PHE A 52 4.77 -3.34 -2.65
C PHE A 52 5.34 -3.48 -1.24
N THR A 53 6.02 -2.44 -0.78
CA THR A 53 6.47 -2.28 0.60
C THR A 53 5.98 -0.93 1.13
N ILE A 54 5.56 -0.92 2.40
CA ILE A 54 5.22 0.31 3.11
C ILE A 54 6.44 0.76 3.92
N GLU A 55 6.90 2.00 3.69
CA GLU A 55 8.02 2.66 4.37
C GLU A 55 7.58 3.86 5.20
#